data_AF-A0A143BHT2-F1
#
_entry.id   AF-A0A143BHT2-F1
#
_cell.length_a   1.000
_cell.length_b   1.000
_cell.length_c   1.000
_cell.angle_alpha   90.00
_cell.angle_beta   90.00
_cell.angle_gamma   90.00
#
_symmetry.space_group_name_H-M   'P 1'
#
loop_
_entity.id
_entity.type
_entity.pdbx_description
1 polymer ?
#
loop_
_entity_poly.entity_id
_entity_poly.type
_entity_poly.pdbx_seq_one_letter_code
_entity_poly.pdbx_strand_id
1 'polypeptide(L)'
;MSADNFDPPEDVPLNEDGEARPAVFVTTREPVTITITQLDDPRAPDSSALGAFIDGRMVARSAMPAEAIARLVELHLFDEPVPLGLFAYEEDPGLQCRLFALVPRSLLEADVHNAEPWKESVPSYEASLGADNDDDEDDDEDDDDEEEAPFETILLGHIVRFAKDRRHPDNLAEEAVDILQRIIHGAESLEDADRKAIDDLLGSL
;
A
#
# COMPACT_ATOMS: atom_id res chain seq x y z
N MET A 1 27.50 -4.04 13.64
CA MET A 1 26.64 -4.07 12.45
C MET A 1 25.61 -5.13 12.74
N SER A 2 24.57 -4.74 13.49
CA SER A 2 23.44 -5.61 13.80
C SER A 2 22.58 -5.68 12.55
N ALA A 3 22.22 -6.89 12.13
CA ALA A 3 21.26 -7.07 11.06
C ALA A 3 19.90 -6.60 11.61
N ASP A 4 19.37 -5.52 11.04
CA ASP A 4 17.96 -5.15 11.13
C ASP A 4 17.13 -6.37 10.74
N ASN A 5 16.57 -7.04 11.74
CA ASN A 5 15.64 -8.13 11.53
C ASN A 5 14.28 -7.49 11.30
N PHE A 6 14.02 -7.11 10.05
CA PHE A 6 12.71 -6.70 9.57
C PHE A 6 11.71 -7.82 9.90
N ASP A 7 10.87 -7.59 10.91
CA ASP A 7 9.78 -8.51 11.20
C ASP A 7 8.78 -8.40 10.05
N PRO A 8 8.53 -9.51 9.33
CA PRO A 8 7.62 -9.43 8.20
C PRO A 8 6.19 -9.19 8.73
N PRO A 9 5.33 -8.49 7.97
CA PRO A 9 3.97 -8.19 8.42
C PRO A 9 3.26 -9.46 8.90
N GLU A 10 2.51 -9.41 10.01
CA GLU A 10 1.87 -10.58 10.65
C GLU A 10 1.00 -11.45 9.70
N ASP A 11 0.67 -10.93 8.52
CA ASP A 11 -0.04 -11.59 7.41
C ASP A 11 0.87 -12.22 6.34
N VAL A 12 2.08 -12.71 6.68
CA VAL A 12 2.85 -13.53 5.73
C VAL A 12 2.11 -14.84 5.50
N PRO A 13 1.73 -15.17 4.25
CA PRO A 13 1.06 -16.43 3.98
C PRO A 13 2.00 -17.61 4.31
N LEU A 14 1.58 -18.46 5.23
CA LEU A 14 2.31 -19.69 5.59
C LEU A 14 2.06 -20.79 4.54
N ASN A 15 3.09 -21.58 4.25
CA ASN A 15 2.97 -22.82 3.49
C ASN A 15 2.15 -23.86 4.27
N GLU A 16 1.75 -24.93 3.58
CA GLU A 16 1.01 -26.06 4.18
C GLU A 16 1.74 -26.67 5.39
N ASP A 17 3.07 -26.54 5.43
CA ASP A 17 3.94 -27.00 6.51
C ASP A 17 4.13 -25.97 7.66
N GLY A 18 3.47 -24.81 7.59
CA GLY A 18 3.59 -23.74 8.58
C GLY A 18 4.87 -22.89 8.46
N GLU A 19 5.65 -23.06 7.38
CA GLU A 19 6.82 -22.23 7.08
C GLU A 19 6.44 -20.97 6.29
N ALA A 20 7.15 -19.87 6.50
CA ALA A 20 6.95 -18.64 5.73
C ALA A 20 7.17 -18.90 4.24
N ARG A 21 6.18 -18.55 3.41
CA ARG A 21 6.34 -18.60 1.95
C ARG A 21 7.41 -17.61 1.50
N PRO A 22 8.23 -17.95 0.49
CA PRO A 22 9.08 -16.97 -0.15
C PRO A 22 8.19 -15.85 -0.72
N ALA A 23 8.32 -14.67 -0.12
CA ALA A 23 7.59 -13.47 -0.47
C ALA A 23 8.57 -12.32 -0.65
N VAL A 24 8.23 -11.38 -1.53
CA VAL A 24 9.01 -10.17 -1.77
C VAL A 24 8.10 -8.97 -1.73
N PHE A 25 8.64 -7.85 -1.23
CA PHE A 25 8.01 -6.55 -1.32
C PHE A 25 8.91 -5.62 -2.12
N VAL A 26 8.40 -5.08 -3.22
CA VAL A 26 9.14 -4.15 -4.09
C VAL A 26 8.40 -2.83 -4.18
N THR A 27 9.14 -1.73 -4.21
CA THR A 27 8.56 -0.38 -4.28
C THR A 27 9.05 0.38 -5.50
N THR A 28 8.28 1.36 -5.94
CA THR A 28 8.73 2.27 -6.98
C THR A 28 9.80 3.21 -6.44
N ARG A 29 10.80 3.49 -7.28
CA ARG A 29 11.81 4.50 -6.96
C ARG A 29 11.24 5.92 -7.05
N GLU A 30 10.40 6.15 -8.05
CA GLU A 30 9.75 7.43 -8.30
C GLU A 30 8.25 7.31 -7.97
N PRO A 31 7.66 8.31 -7.31
CA PRO A 31 6.22 8.34 -7.06
C PRO A 31 5.42 8.40 -8.37
N VAL A 32 4.25 7.78 -8.39
CA VAL A 32 3.41 7.61 -9.57
C VAL A 32 2.08 8.34 -9.38
N THR A 33 1.65 9.10 -10.39
CA THR A 33 0.33 9.72 -10.40
C THR A 33 -0.75 8.66 -10.60
N ILE A 34 -1.69 8.58 -9.67
CA ILE A 34 -2.78 7.60 -9.69
C ILE A 34 -4.09 8.33 -9.48
N THR A 35 -5.12 7.92 -10.20
CA THR A 35 -6.48 8.36 -9.96
C THR A 35 -7.27 7.20 -9.38
N ILE A 36 -8.01 7.46 -8.31
CA ILE A 36 -8.95 6.49 -7.73
C ILE A 36 -10.39 6.91 -8.02
N THR A 37 -11.27 5.94 -8.27
CA THR A 37 -12.70 6.17 -8.44
C THR A 37 -13.52 5.06 -7.82
N GLN A 38 -14.71 5.38 -7.30
CA GLN A 38 -15.70 4.36 -6.97
C GLN A 38 -16.25 3.71 -8.24
N LEU A 39 -16.39 2.39 -8.21
CA LEU A 39 -17.01 1.57 -9.24
C LEU A 39 -18.19 0.80 -8.65
N ASP A 40 -19.26 0.65 -9.44
CA ASP A 40 -20.34 -0.28 -9.13
C ASP A 40 -19.93 -1.70 -9.56
N ASP A 41 -19.76 -2.61 -8.61
CA ASP A 41 -19.42 -4.00 -8.88
C ASP A 41 -20.32 -4.96 -8.11
N PRO A 42 -21.28 -5.65 -8.75
CA PRO A 42 -22.21 -6.56 -8.08
C PRO A 42 -21.54 -7.79 -7.44
N ARG A 43 -20.25 -8.02 -7.68
CA ARG A 43 -19.47 -9.11 -7.08
C ARG A 43 -18.79 -8.70 -5.78
N ALA A 44 -18.65 -7.40 -5.54
CA ALA A 44 -18.06 -6.88 -4.32
C ALA A 44 -19.11 -6.80 -3.19
N PRO A 45 -18.70 -6.87 -1.91
CA PRO A 45 -19.56 -6.51 -0.79
C PRO A 45 -20.15 -5.12 -1.02
N ASP A 46 -21.43 -4.95 -0.70
CA ASP A 46 -22.19 -3.70 -0.89
C ASP A 46 -22.21 -3.16 -2.34
N SER A 47 -21.87 -4.02 -3.30
CA SER A 47 -21.77 -3.71 -4.73
C SER A 47 -20.82 -2.57 -5.09
N SER A 48 -19.79 -2.30 -4.27
CA SER A 48 -18.83 -1.22 -4.49
C SER A 48 -17.38 -1.69 -4.55
N ALA A 49 -16.59 -1.07 -5.43
CA ALA A 49 -15.17 -1.34 -5.56
C ALA A 49 -14.37 -0.06 -5.83
N LEU A 50 -13.16 0.01 -5.29
CA LEU A 50 -12.15 1.00 -5.66
C LEU A 50 -11.57 0.62 -7.02
N GLY A 51 -11.62 1.52 -7.99
CA GLY A 51 -10.85 1.42 -9.23
C GLY A 51 -9.63 2.33 -9.17
N ALA A 52 -8.44 1.78 -9.40
CA ALA A 52 -7.19 2.54 -9.50
C ALA A 52 -6.75 2.65 -10.97
N PHE A 53 -6.36 3.85 -11.39
CA PHE A 53 -6.01 4.19 -12.76
C PHE A 53 -4.67 4.89 -12.83
N ILE A 54 -3.86 4.52 -13.83
CA ILE A 54 -2.62 5.21 -14.22
C ILE A 54 -2.81 5.63 -15.69
N ASP A 55 -2.61 6.91 -15.99
CA ASP A 55 -2.81 7.47 -17.34
C ASP A 55 -4.17 7.12 -17.99
N GLY A 56 -5.23 7.07 -17.17
CA GLY A 56 -6.59 6.72 -17.60
C GLY A 56 -6.82 5.22 -17.87
N ARG A 57 -5.79 4.37 -17.72
CA ARG A 57 -5.90 2.91 -17.78
C ARG A 57 -6.12 2.34 -16.38
N MET A 58 -7.15 1.52 -16.23
CA MET A 58 -7.39 0.80 -14.98
C MET A 58 -6.28 -0.23 -14.75
N VAL A 59 -5.61 -0.13 -13.61
CA VAL A 59 -4.48 -1.00 -13.25
C VAL A 59 -4.81 -1.97 -12.12
N ALA A 60 -5.72 -1.59 -11.24
CA ALA A 60 -6.16 -2.44 -10.15
C ALA A 60 -7.60 -2.13 -9.74
N ARG A 61 -8.20 -3.11 -9.06
CA ARG A 61 -9.54 -3.01 -8.50
C ARG A 61 -9.54 -3.71 -7.14
N SER A 62 -10.10 -3.05 -6.13
CA SER A 62 -10.23 -3.59 -4.78
C SER A 62 -11.68 -3.51 -4.32
N ALA A 63 -12.18 -4.60 -3.74
CA ALA A 63 -13.52 -4.61 -3.15
C ALA A 63 -13.45 -3.85 -1.83
N MET A 64 -14.24 -2.78 -1.71
CA MET A 64 -14.21 -1.87 -0.56
C MET A 64 -15.57 -1.15 -0.47
N PRO A 65 -16.11 -0.91 0.74
CA PRO A 65 -17.34 -0.14 0.90
C PRO A 65 -17.24 1.28 0.33
N ALA A 66 -18.36 1.81 -0.15
CA ALA A 66 -18.40 3.12 -0.79
C ALA A 66 -17.97 4.25 0.16
N GLU A 67 -18.30 4.15 1.45
CA GLU A 67 -17.91 5.12 2.48
C GLU A 67 -16.39 5.17 2.70
N ALA A 68 -15.71 4.03 2.61
CA ALA A 68 -14.25 3.98 2.73
C ALA A 68 -13.60 4.61 1.50
N ILE A 69 -14.13 4.35 0.29
CA ILE A 69 -13.63 4.99 -0.94
C ILE A 69 -13.85 6.50 -0.89
N ALA A 70 -15.03 6.95 -0.49
CA ALA A 70 -15.34 8.37 -0.34
C ALA A 70 -14.36 9.05 0.64
N ARG A 71 -14.06 8.39 1.76
CA ARG A 71 -13.09 8.88 2.74
C ARG A 71 -11.69 9.07 2.16
N LEU A 72 -11.20 8.12 1.37
CA LEU A 72 -9.89 8.24 0.70
C LEU A 72 -9.84 9.42 -0.27
N VAL A 73 -10.95 9.69 -0.96
CA VAL A 73 -11.08 10.85 -1.87
C VAL A 73 -11.13 12.16 -1.11
N GLU A 74 -11.88 12.23 0.00
CA GLU A 74 -11.97 13.41 0.86
C GLU A 74 -10.63 13.79 1.50
N LEU A 75 -9.78 12.79 1.80
CA LEU A 75 -8.45 13.00 2.36
C LEU A 75 -7.40 13.47 1.33
N HIS A 76 -7.78 13.60 0.04
CA HIS A 76 -6.89 14.09 -1.01
C HIS A 76 -5.56 13.32 -1.13
N LEU A 77 -5.56 12.03 -0.74
CA LEU A 77 -4.35 11.20 -0.62
C LEU A 77 -3.62 10.93 -1.95
N PHE A 78 -4.32 11.15 -3.06
CA PHE A 78 -3.85 10.87 -4.42
C PHE A 78 -3.75 12.15 -5.28
N ASP A 79 -3.85 13.33 -4.67
CA ASP A 79 -3.68 14.61 -5.38
C ASP A 79 -2.23 14.83 -5.81
N GLU A 80 -1.29 14.31 -5.03
CA GLU A 80 0.14 14.24 -5.36
C GLU A 80 0.54 12.81 -5.78
N PRO A 81 1.59 12.65 -6.61
CA PRO A 81 2.11 11.33 -6.95
C PRO A 81 2.57 10.55 -5.71
N VAL A 82 2.18 9.26 -5.62
CA VAL A 82 2.48 8.39 -4.46
C VAL A 82 3.38 7.22 -4.86
N PRO A 83 4.29 6.77 -3.98
CA PRO A 83 5.02 5.53 -4.22
C PRO A 83 4.08 4.33 -4.27
N LEU A 84 4.37 3.38 -5.15
CA LEU A 84 3.64 2.11 -5.25
C LEU A 84 4.47 0.98 -4.67
N GLY A 85 3.82 0.10 -3.91
CA GLY A 85 4.38 -1.15 -3.40
C GLY A 85 3.71 -2.36 -4.03
N LEU A 86 4.47 -3.39 -4.35
CA LEU A 86 3.96 -4.69 -4.79
C LEU A 86 4.48 -5.77 -3.85
N PHE A 87 3.58 -6.40 -3.12
CA PHE A 87 3.87 -7.62 -2.38
C PHE A 87 3.58 -8.81 -3.29
N ALA A 88 4.54 -9.72 -3.45
CA ALA A 88 4.39 -10.89 -4.31
C ALA A 88 4.86 -12.16 -3.60
N TYR A 89 4.10 -13.24 -3.74
CA TYR A 89 4.43 -14.54 -3.20
C TYR A 89 3.95 -15.66 -4.13
N GLU A 90 4.62 -16.80 -4.09
CA GLU A 90 4.29 -17.95 -4.94
C GLU A 90 3.09 -18.72 -4.38
N GLU A 91 2.06 -18.89 -5.20
CA GLU A 91 0.86 -19.67 -4.87
C GLU A 91 0.11 -20.06 -6.15
N ASP A 92 -0.27 -21.34 -6.25
CA ASP A 92 -1.01 -21.86 -7.40
C ASP A 92 -2.23 -20.98 -7.73
N PRO A 93 -2.43 -20.57 -9.00
CA PRO A 93 -1.83 -21.10 -10.23
C PRO A 93 -0.57 -20.37 -10.73
N GLY A 94 0.12 -19.60 -9.89
CA GLY A 94 1.33 -18.88 -10.28
C GLY A 94 1.87 -17.95 -9.20
N LEU A 95 1.91 -16.66 -9.51
CA LEU A 95 2.33 -15.62 -8.58
C LEU A 95 1.13 -14.76 -8.18
N GLN A 96 0.92 -14.65 -6.87
CA GLN A 96 -0.09 -13.79 -6.27
C GLN A 96 0.57 -12.49 -5.84
N CYS A 97 0.03 -11.38 -6.31
CA CYS A 97 0.53 -10.05 -6.01
C CYS A 97 -0.56 -9.17 -5.40
N ARG A 98 -0.18 -8.34 -4.43
CA ARG A 98 -1.01 -7.28 -3.84
C ARG A 98 -0.36 -5.95 -4.14
N LEU A 99 -1.09 -5.08 -4.82
CA LEU A 99 -0.64 -3.73 -5.17
C LEU A 99 -1.11 -2.75 -4.11
N PHE A 100 -0.19 -1.95 -3.58
CA PHE A 100 -0.42 -0.95 -2.55
C PHE A 100 0.01 0.44 -3.01
N ALA A 101 -0.73 1.46 -2.60
CA ALA A 101 -0.22 2.83 -2.56
C ALA A 101 0.36 3.09 -1.16
N LEU A 102 1.53 3.73 -1.11
CA LEU A 102 2.18 4.14 0.14
C LEU A 102 1.86 5.60 0.38
N VAL A 103 1.03 5.89 1.38
CA VAL A 103 0.58 7.26 1.70
C VAL A 103 1.17 7.70 3.03
N PRO A 104 1.59 8.97 3.18
CA PRO A 104 2.09 9.47 4.47
C PRO A 104 1.01 9.34 5.55
N ARG A 105 1.37 8.74 6.68
CA ARG A 105 0.44 8.49 7.79
C ARG A 105 -0.18 9.78 8.34
N SER A 106 0.59 10.87 8.36
CA SER A 106 0.14 12.19 8.81
C SER A 106 -1.12 12.69 8.09
N LEU A 107 -1.37 12.26 6.85
CA LEU A 107 -2.57 12.64 6.09
C LEU A 107 -3.83 11.87 6.54
N LEU A 108 -3.66 10.71 7.18
CA LEU A 108 -4.76 9.90 7.70
C LEU A 108 -5.19 10.36 9.10
N GLU A 109 -4.25 10.79 9.92
CA GLU A 109 -4.48 11.17 11.32
C GLU A 109 -5.09 12.57 11.51
N ALA A 110 -4.90 13.48 10.54
CA ALA A 110 -5.28 14.89 10.65
C ALA A 110 -6.76 15.14 10.97
N ASP A 111 -7.64 14.18 10.70
CA ASP A 111 -9.07 14.25 10.99
C ASP A 111 -9.54 13.35 12.15
N VAL A 112 -8.78 12.30 12.51
CA VAL A 112 -9.21 11.35 13.55
C VAL A 112 -9.25 12.05 14.91
N HIS A 113 -8.27 12.90 15.21
CA HIS A 113 -8.24 13.67 16.46
C HIS A 113 -9.24 14.83 16.52
N ASN A 114 -9.82 15.26 15.39
CA ASN A 114 -10.90 16.26 15.38
C ASN A 114 -12.28 15.63 15.63
N ALA A 115 -12.40 14.31 15.48
CA ALA A 115 -13.67 13.58 15.54
C ALA A 115 -13.80 12.72 16.82
N GLU A 116 -13.25 13.18 17.94
CA GLU A 116 -13.34 12.49 19.23
C GLU A 116 -14.38 13.15 20.15
N PRO A 117 -15.70 12.99 19.92
CA PRO A 117 -16.75 13.58 20.76
C PRO A 117 -16.74 13.07 22.21
N TRP A 118 -16.02 11.98 22.45
CA TRP A 118 -15.76 11.46 23.78
C TRP A 118 -14.79 12.34 24.58
N LYS A 119 -13.86 13.07 23.95
CA LYS A 119 -13.03 14.09 24.63
C LYS A 119 -13.87 15.22 25.22
N GLU A 120 -15.00 15.55 24.61
CA GLU A 120 -15.97 16.50 25.17
C GLU A 120 -16.84 15.89 26.29
N SER A 121 -16.92 14.55 26.34
CA SER A 121 -17.78 13.82 27.27
C SER A 121 -17.06 13.36 28.55
N VAL A 122 -15.72 13.33 28.56
CA VAL A 122 -14.95 13.13 29.80
C VAL A 122 -14.80 14.45 30.54
N PRO A 123 -15.21 14.53 31.83
CA PRO A 123 -14.84 15.64 32.69
C PRO A 123 -13.31 15.81 32.68
N SER A 124 -12.81 17.02 32.43
CA SER A 124 -11.37 17.29 32.51
C SER A 124 -10.87 16.89 33.90
N TYR A 125 -9.86 16.02 33.96
CA TYR A 125 -9.25 15.57 35.21
C TYR A 125 -8.86 16.74 36.14
N GLU A 126 -8.44 17.87 35.55
CA GLU A 126 -8.13 19.13 36.24
C GLU A 126 -9.29 19.75 37.04
N ALA A 127 -10.55 19.46 36.66
CA ALA A 127 -11.73 19.91 37.40
C ALA A 127 -12.02 19.05 38.64
N SER A 128 -11.38 17.88 38.75
CA SER A 128 -11.54 16.90 39.83
C SER A 128 -10.47 17.04 40.91
N LEU A 129 -9.31 17.62 40.58
CA LEU A 129 -8.17 17.87 41.48
C LEU A 129 -8.35 19.15 42.33
N GLY A 130 -9.57 19.36 42.81
CA GLY A 130 -9.83 20.27 43.91
C GLY A 130 -9.43 19.61 45.23
N ALA A 131 -8.20 19.86 45.67
CA ALA A 131 -7.61 19.60 46.99
C ALA A 131 -7.16 18.15 47.29
N ASP A 132 -5.88 18.07 47.67
CA ASP A 132 -5.20 17.02 48.44
C ASP A 132 -4.94 15.68 47.72
N ASN A 133 -3.74 15.53 47.13
CA ASN A 133 -2.71 14.64 47.69
C ASN A 133 -1.36 14.85 47.00
N ASP A 134 -0.33 15.13 47.81
CA ASP A 134 1.08 14.93 47.48
C ASP A 134 1.41 13.41 47.45
N ASP A 135 2.49 13.05 46.75
CA ASP A 135 3.14 11.71 46.64
C ASP A 135 2.37 10.65 45.80
N ASP A 136 2.96 9.89 44.87
CA ASP A 136 4.34 9.47 44.64
C ASP A 136 4.61 9.34 43.13
N GLU A 137 5.85 9.64 42.75
CA GLU A 137 6.47 9.33 41.46
C GLU A 137 6.56 7.81 41.25
N ASP A 138 6.10 7.31 40.10
CA ASP A 138 6.60 6.10 39.43
C ASP A 138 5.96 6.09 38.02
N ASP A 139 6.47 6.97 37.16
CA ASP A 139 6.15 7.06 35.74
C ASP A 139 7.13 6.14 34.97
N ASP A 140 6.88 4.83 35.03
CA ASP A 140 7.47 3.88 34.08
C ASP A 140 6.54 3.82 32.84
N GLU A 141 6.46 4.93 32.12
CA GLU A 141 6.05 4.93 30.72
C GLU A 141 7.21 4.29 29.92
N ASP A 142 7.17 2.97 29.81
CA ASP A 142 7.83 2.25 28.72
C ASP A 142 7.16 2.72 27.41
N ASP A 143 7.52 3.93 26.96
CA ASP A 143 7.39 4.36 25.56
C ASP A 143 8.31 3.45 24.75
N ASP A 144 7.82 2.25 24.44
CA ASP A 144 8.22 1.54 23.25
C ASP A 144 7.81 2.43 22.07
N ASP A 145 8.65 3.43 21.77
CA ASP A 145 8.71 4.16 20.51
C ASP A 145 9.06 3.14 19.41
N GLU A 146 8.14 2.23 19.11
CA GLU A 146 8.05 1.61 17.80
C GLU A 146 7.93 2.78 16.84
N GLU A 147 9.04 3.17 16.20
CA GLU A 147 9.09 4.19 15.17
C GLU A 147 8.01 3.86 14.13
N GLU A 148 6.83 4.46 14.31
CA GLU A 148 5.66 4.15 13.53
C GLU A 148 6.00 4.41 12.07
N ALA A 149 5.79 3.39 11.23
CA ALA A 149 6.19 3.48 9.83
C ALA A 149 5.60 4.77 9.22
N PRO A 150 6.42 5.63 8.59
CA PRO A 150 5.97 6.95 8.13
C PRO A 150 4.92 6.87 7.02
N PHE A 151 4.68 5.66 6.49
CA PHE A 151 3.74 5.37 5.44
C PHE A 151 2.72 4.33 5.89
N GLU A 152 1.47 4.58 5.52
CA GLU A 152 0.38 3.62 5.59
C GLU A 152 0.15 2.99 4.20
N THR A 153 -0.32 1.74 4.16
CA THR A 153 -0.57 1.05 2.88
C THR A 153 -2.06 1.03 2.54
N ILE A 154 -2.41 1.50 1.33
CA ILE A 154 -3.77 1.36 0.78
C ILE A 154 -3.75 0.27 -0.28
N LEU A 155 -4.51 -0.82 -0.05
CA LEU A 155 -4.65 -1.90 -1.02
C LEU A 155 -5.43 -1.44 -2.26
N LEU A 156 -4.74 -1.32 -3.39
CA LEU A 156 -5.31 -0.96 -4.68
C LEU A 156 -5.93 -2.17 -5.40
N GLY A 157 -5.39 -3.36 -5.17
CA GLY A 157 -6.00 -4.60 -5.68
C GLY A 157 -5.05 -5.79 -5.75
N HIS A 158 -5.60 -6.90 -6.23
CA HIS A 158 -4.90 -8.17 -6.38
C HIS A 158 -4.57 -8.43 -7.86
N ILE A 159 -3.37 -8.96 -8.11
CA ILE A 159 -2.85 -9.23 -9.44
C ILE A 159 -2.30 -10.64 -9.46
N VAL A 160 -2.73 -11.43 -10.44
CA VAL A 160 -2.27 -12.82 -10.62
C VAL A 160 -1.47 -12.91 -11.90
N ARG A 161 -0.24 -13.41 -11.80
CA ARG A 161 0.56 -13.79 -12.97
C ARG A 161 0.68 -15.31 -13.02
N PHE A 162 0.09 -15.91 -14.04
CA PHE A 162 0.15 -17.37 -14.20
C PHE A 162 1.58 -17.83 -14.44
N ALA A 163 1.90 -19.05 -14.00
CA ALA A 163 3.24 -19.63 -14.18
C ALA A 163 3.73 -19.59 -15.64
N LYS A 164 2.83 -19.81 -16.61
CA LYS A 164 3.13 -19.76 -18.06
C LYS A 164 3.52 -18.37 -18.58
N ASP A 165 3.12 -17.31 -17.88
CA ASP A 165 3.31 -15.91 -18.28
C ASP A 165 4.50 -15.27 -17.54
N ARG A 166 5.21 -16.03 -16.69
CA ARG A 166 6.38 -15.57 -15.95
C ARG A 166 7.56 -15.29 -16.87
N ARG A 167 8.31 -14.22 -16.59
CA ARG A 167 9.53 -13.88 -17.34
C ARG A 167 10.79 -14.35 -16.61
N HIS A 168 10.76 -14.29 -15.29
CA HIS A 168 11.81 -14.67 -14.35
C HIS A 168 11.26 -15.77 -13.41
N PRO A 169 11.12 -17.02 -13.91
CA PRO A 169 10.58 -18.12 -13.09
C PRO A 169 11.47 -18.47 -11.89
N ASP A 170 12.78 -18.23 -11.99
CA ASP A 170 13.76 -18.59 -10.96
C ASP A 170 14.09 -17.44 -10.00
N ASN A 171 13.58 -16.22 -10.25
CA ASN A 171 13.86 -15.04 -9.42
C ASN A 171 12.58 -14.24 -9.15
N LEU A 172 12.04 -14.42 -7.95
CA LEU A 172 10.81 -13.79 -7.49
C LEU A 172 10.90 -12.25 -7.44
N ALA A 173 12.05 -11.70 -7.03
CA ALA A 173 12.22 -10.25 -6.93
C ALA A 173 12.25 -9.59 -8.31
N GLU A 174 12.99 -10.16 -9.26
CA GLU A 174 12.99 -9.68 -10.66
C GLU A 174 11.60 -9.78 -11.29
N GLU A 175 10.88 -10.87 -11.01
CA GLU A 175 9.52 -11.07 -11.50
C GLU A 175 8.55 -10.01 -10.95
N ALA A 176 8.62 -9.71 -9.65
CA ALA A 176 7.82 -8.67 -9.02
C ALA A 176 8.12 -7.28 -9.59
N VAL A 177 9.39 -6.98 -9.87
CA VAL A 177 9.79 -5.73 -10.53
C VAL A 177 9.24 -5.64 -11.95
N ASP A 178 9.34 -6.70 -12.77
CA ASP A 178 8.77 -6.72 -14.13
C ASP A 178 7.24 -6.52 -14.10
N ILE A 179 6.54 -7.13 -13.13
CA ILE A 179 5.10 -6.91 -12.92
C ILE A 179 4.82 -5.46 -12.59
N LEU A 180 5.52 -4.88 -11.61
CA LEU A 180 5.32 -3.49 -11.19
C LEU A 180 5.59 -2.50 -12.34
N GLN A 181 6.65 -2.73 -13.12
CA GLN A 181 6.94 -1.90 -14.29
C GLN A 181 5.85 -2.01 -15.37
N ARG A 182 5.31 -3.21 -15.64
CA ARG A 182 4.18 -3.40 -16.56
C ARG A 182 2.90 -2.74 -16.06
N ILE A 183 2.68 -2.71 -14.74
CA ILE A 183 1.56 -2.00 -14.12
C ILE A 183 1.69 -0.50 -14.37
N ILE A 184 2.89 0.07 -14.19
CA ILE A 184 3.12 1.51 -14.33
C ILE A 184 3.06 1.94 -15.79
N HIS A 185 3.87 1.32 -16.65
CA HIS A 185 4.04 1.77 -18.03
C HIS A 185 3.13 1.08 -19.05
N GLY A 186 2.39 0.05 -18.62
CA GLY A 186 1.56 -0.76 -19.50
C GLY A 186 2.35 -1.89 -20.18
N ALA A 187 1.62 -2.81 -20.81
CA ALA A 187 2.20 -3.98 -21.47
C ALA A 187 3.00 -3.65 -22.76
N GLU A 188 2.94 -2.41 -23.25
CA GLU A 188 3.53 -2.01 -24.53
C GLU A 188 4.92 -1.36 -24.43
N SER A 189 5.42 -0.97 -23.24
CA SER A 189 6.50 0.03 -23.20
C SER A 189 7.95 -0.48 -23.06
N LEU A 190 8.21 -1.70 -22.57
CA LEU A 190 9.60 -2.06 -22.24
C LEU A 190 10.44 -2.53 -23.45
N GLU A 191 9.82 -3.12 -24.47
CA GLU A 191 10.56 -3.55 -25.67
C GLU A 191 10.47 -2.54 -26.83
N ASP A 192 9.44 -1.69 -26.85
CA ASP A 192 9.26 -0.70 -27.92
C ASP A 192 9.86 0.68 -27.57
N ALA A 193 10.06 1.05 -26.30
CA ALA A 193 10.71 2.32 -25.96
C ALA A 193 12.21 2.30 -26.30
N ASP A 194 12.93 1.23 -25.95
CA ASP A 194 14.33 1.06 -26.33
C ASP A 194 14.48 0.85 -27.85
N ARG A 195 13.58 0.09 -28.49
CA ARG A 195 13.62 -0.10 -29.94
C ARG A 195 13.31 1.20 -30.69
N LYS A 196 12.38 2.02 -30.20
CA LYS A 196 12.01 3.31 -30.80
C LYS A 196 13.07 4.38 -30.53
N ALA A 197 13.73 4.39 -29.37
CA ALA A 197 14.85 5.28 -29.11
C ALA A 197 16.07 4.95 -30.00
N ILE A 198 16.34 3.66 -30.25
CA ILE A 198 17.41 3.23 -31.16
C ILE A 198 17.05 3.53 -32.63
N ASP A 199 15.79 3.34 -33.03
CA ASP A 199 15.33 3.60 -34.41
C ASP A 199 15.29 5.11 -34.73
N ASP A 200 14.93 5.96 -33.76
CA ASP A 200 14.95 7.43 -33.92
C ASP A 200 16.39 7.98 -33.99
N LEU A 201 17.36 7.30 -33.34
CA LEU A 201 18.79 7.62 -33.47
C LEU A 201 19.38 7.14 -34.82
N LEU A 202 18.88 6.04 -35.38
CA LEU A 202 19.35 5.48 -36.66
C LEU A 202 18.65 6.09 -37.90
N GLY A 203 17.46 6.68 -37.73
CA GLY A 203 16.71 7.35 -38.79
C GLY A 203 17.18 8.78 -39.13
N SER A 204 18.15 9.33 -38.39
CA SER A 204 18.65 10.70 -38.57
C SER A 204 19.97 10.83 -39.37
N LEU A 205 20.44 9.76 -40.03
CA LEU A 205 21.66 9.77 -40.86
C LEU A 205 21.38 9.74 -42.37
#